data_AF-A0A2S6GGM9-F1
#
_entry.id   AF-A0A2S6GGM9-F1
#
_cell.length_a   1.000
_cell.length_b   1.000
_cell.length_c   1.000
_cell.angle_alpha   90.00
_cell.angle_beta   90.00
_cell.angle_gamma   90.00
#
_symmetry.space_group_name_H-M   'P 1'
#
loop_
_entity.id
_entity.type
_entity.pdbx_description
1 polymer ?
#
loop_
_entity_poly.entity_id
_entity_poly.type
_entity_poly.pdbx_seq_one_letter_code
_entity_poly.pdbx_strand_id
1 'polypeptide(L)'
;MCPPVRWRVLGAVAGVLVTLVVVTAVVAAIIAVPVSGDSMRPAFADGDRVLLHPFRGPDDVRRSDVVAVRFAADGPLVLKRVVAVAGDRVRIDPGPVVRLLPDGETRWRIVPTAGDWGSKPVSCCGPDGAAAQESADALVPNGKLFVLGDNPGASDDSRAFGWAARDLVRGVVWTTAWPLDG
;
A
#
# COMPACT_ATOMS: atom_id res chain seq x y z
N MET A 1 36.61 43.19 -16.97
CA MET A 1 35.22 43.68 -16.86
C MET A 1 34.48 42.77 -15.89
N CYS A 2 34.04 43.27 -14.73
CA CYS A 2 33.28 42.46 -13.76
C CYS A 2 31.87 42.19 -14.30
N PRO A 3 31.33 40.96 -14.19
CA PRO A 3 29.95 40.70 -14.56
C PRO A 3 29.01 41.54 -13.69
N PRO A 4 27.90 42.07 -14.25
CA PRO A 4 26.97 42.90 -13.48
C PRO A 4 26.46 42.13 -12.26
N VAL A 5 26.28 42.82 -11.12
CA VAL A 5 25.85 42.23 -9.83
C VAL A 5 24.66 41.27 -9.98
N ARG A 6 23.75 41.56 -10.92
CA ARG A 6 22.60 40.73 -11.30
C ARG A 6 22.96 39.31 -11.73
N TRP A 7 24.05 39.12 -12.49
CA TRP A 7 24.51 37.80 -12.96
C TRP A 7 25.15 36.97 -11.86
N ARG A 8 25.80 37.61 -10.88
CA ARG A 8 26.36 36.93 -9.71
C ARG A 8 25.26 36.42 -8.77
N VAL A 9 24.21 37.23 -8.57
CA VAL A 9 23.03 36.83 -7.80
C VAL A 9 22.26 35.70 -8.49
N LEU A 10 22.04 35.80 -9.81
CA LEU A 10 21.38 34.75 -10.58
C LEU A 10 22.16 33.41 -10.54
N GLY A 11 23.48 33.45 -10.68
CA GLY A 11 24.33 32.26 -10.55
C GLY A 11 24.30 31.63 -9.16
N ALA A 12 24.31 32.45 -8.10
CA ALA A 12 24.22 31.96 -6.72
C ALA A 12 22.85 31.31 -6.44
N VAL A 13 21.75 31.94 -6.87
CA VAL A 13 20.39 31.38 -6.73
C VAL A 13 20.26 30.07 -7.50
N ALA A 14 20.73 30.02 -8.76
CA ALA A 14 20.72 28.80 -9.54
C ALA A 14 21.53 27.67 -8.87
N GLY A 15 22.70 27.99 -8.32
CA GLY A 15 23.52 27.04 -7.57
C GLY A 15 22.79 26.45 -6.36
N VAL A 16 22.16 27.30 -5.53
CA VAL A 16 21.39 26.85 -4.36
C VAL A 16 20.22 25.95 -4.77
N LEU A 17 19.48 26.32 -5.83
CA LEU A 17 18.37 25.50 -6.33
C LEU A 17 18.85 24.15 -6.82
N VAL A 18 19.94 24.08 -7.57
CA VAL A 18 20.52 22.82 -8.04
C VAL A 18 20.95 21.95 -6.86
N THR A 19 21.65 22.51 -5.86
CA THR A 19 22.03 21.78 -4.66
C THR A 19 20.81 21.25 -3.92
N LEU A 20 19.75 22.04 -3.75
CA LEU A 20 18.53 21.62 -3.10
C LEU A 20 17.85 20.46 -3.84
N VAL A 21 17.78 20.53 -5.17
CA VAL A 21 17.21 19.46 -6.01
C VAL A 21 18.03 18.17 -5.87
N VAL A 22 19.36 18.27 -5.95
CA VAL A 22 20.24 17.10 -5.81
C VAL A 22 20.12 16.47 -4.43
N VAL A 23 20.15 17.28 -3.35
CA VAL A 23 19.99 16.78 -1.98
C VAL A 23 18.62 16.12 -1.82
N THR A 24 17.56 16.73 -2.32
CA THR A 24 16.20 16.16 -2.24
C THR A 24 16.11 14.83 -2.99
N ALA A 25 16.67 14.73 -4.20
CA ALA A 25 16.68 13.50 -4.97
C ALA A 25 17.49 12.38 -4.28
N VAL A 26 18.66 12.72 -3.72
CA VAL A 26 19.49 11.77 -2.97
C VAL A 26 18.77 11.28 -1.72
N VAL A 27 18.16 12.19 -0.94
CA VAL A 27 17.38 11.83 0.24
C VAL A 27 16.19 10.95 -0.14
N ALA A 28 15.44 11.31 -1.19
CA ALA A 28 14.33 10.52 -1.71
C ALA A 28 14.78 9.09 -2.09
N ALA A 29 15.91 8.95 -2.79
CA ALA A 29 16.46 7.65 -3.16
C ALA A 29 16.87 6.79 -1.94
N ILE A 30 17.37 7.41 -0.88
CA ILE A 30 17.76 6.72 0.36
C ILE A 30 16.52 6.24 1.13
N ILE A 31 15.48 7.06 1.25
CA ILE A 31 14.28 6.74 2.04
C ILE A 31 13.26 5.87 1.29
N ALA A 32 13.40 5.74 -0.03
CA ALA A 32 12.47 4.95 -0.84
C ALA A 32 12.54 3.46 -0.47
N VAL A 33 11.37 2.90 -0.18
CA VAL A 33 11.17 1.51 0.24
C VAL A 33 11.21 0.63 -1.02
N PRO A 34 12.10 -0.39 -1.07
CA PRO A 34 12.12 -1.32 -2.18
C PRO A 34 10.88 -2.23 -2.14
N VAL A 35 10.33 -2.50 -3.32
CA VAL A 35 9.30 -3.51 -3.54
C VAL A 35 9.98 -4.84 -3.83
N SER A 36 9.51 -5.89 -3.16
CA SER A 36 10.03 -7.24 -3.34
C SER A 36 8.89 -8.21 -3.65
N GLY A 37 9.08 -8.98 -4.72
CA GLY A 37 8.14 -9.98 -5.22
C GLY A 37 7.00 -9.41 -6.07
N ASP A 38 6.16 -10.32 -6.57
CA ASP A 38 5.12 -10.02 -7.56
C ASP A 38 3.74 -9.70 -6.97
N SER A 39 3.61 -9.68 -5.64
CA SER A 39 2.31 -9.59 -4.94
C SER A 39 1.52 -8.31 -5.24
N MET A 40 2.18 -7.26 -5.71
CA MET A 40 1.58 -5.96 -6.03
C MET A 40 1.49 -5.67 -7.53
N ARG A 41 1.82 -6.64 -8.40
CA ARG A 41 1.61 -6.46 -9.84
C ARG A 41 0.11 -6.34 -10.17
N PRO A 42 -0.27 -5.56 -11.20
CA PRO A 42 0.58 -4.74 -12.07
C PRO A 42 0.93 -3.38 -11.47
N ALA A 43 0.40 -2.99 -10.31
CA ALA A 43 0.58 -1.66 -9.76
C ALA A 43 2.04 -1.37 -9.35
N PHE A 44 2.76 -2.38 -8.88
CA PHE A 44 4.19 -2.31 -8.58
C PHE A 44 4.89 -3.59 -9.02
N ALA A 45 6.03 -3.45 -9.67
CA ALA A 45 6.91 -4.53 -10.06
C ALA A 45 8.00 -4.79 -8.99
N ASP A 46 8.55 -6.00 -9.00
CA ASP A 46 9.75 -6.32 -8.23
C ASP A 46 10.90 -5.36 -8.62
N GLY A 47 11.58 -4.81 -7.61
CA GLY A 47 12.66 -3.84 -7.81
C GLY A 47 12.22 -2.37 -7.87
N ASP A 48 10.91 -2.09 -7.94
CA ASP A 48 10.40 -0.73 -7.81
C ASP A 48 10.79 -0.14 -6.45
N ARG A 49 10.89 1.18 -6.38
CA ARG A 49 11.14 1.90 -5.12
C ARG A 49 10.03 2.91 -4.91
N VAL A 50 9.34 2.81 -3.77
CA VAL A 50 8.20 3.68 -3.46
C VAL A 50 8.51 4.65 -2.34
N LEU A 51 7.93 5.84 -2.41
CA LEU A 51 7.96 6.81 -1.33
C LEU A 51 6.70 6.71 -0.50
N LEU A 52 6.87 6.76 0.81
CA LEU A 52 5.75 6.87 1.74
C LEU A 52 5.38 8.34 1.89
N HIS A 53 4.09 8.60 2.09
CA HIS A 53 3.56 9.93 2.28
C HIS A 53 4.07 10.52 3.60
N PRO A 54 4.74 11.67 3.61
CA PRO A 54 5.44 12.19 4.78
C PRO A 54 4.50 12.60 5.92
N PHE A 55 3.24 12.91 5.61
CA PHE A 55 2.25 13.41 6.58
C PHE A 55 1.07 12.47 6.83
N ARG A 56 1.04 11.27 6.23
CA ARG A 56 -0.06 10.32 6.43
C ARG A 56 0.43 9.12 7.23
N GLY A 57 -0.02 9.04 8.47
CA GLY A 57 0.31 7.96 9.39
C GLY A 57 -0.70 6.81 9.37
N PRO A 58 -0.57 5.87 10.31
CA PRO A 58 -1.51 4.76 10.53
C PRO A 58 -2.99 5.18 10.60
N ASP A 59 -3.27 6.29 11.29
CA ASP A 59 -4.64 6.75 11.53
C ASP A 59 -5.27 7.40 10.29
N ASP A 60 -4.45 7.81 9.33
CA ASP A 60 -4.90 8.40 8.08
C ASP A 60 -5.22 7.36 7.01
N VAL A 61 -4.99 6.07 7.26
CA VAL A 61 -5.18 4.99 6.29
C VAL A 61 -6.64 4.87 5.86
N ARG A 62 -6.87 4.86 4.56
CA ARG A 62 -8.18 4.78 3.91
C ARG A 62 -8.26 3.55 3.00
N ARG A 63 -9.49 3.20 2.62
CA ARG A 63 -9.75 2.20 1.58
C ARG A 63 -9.01 2.57 0.30
N SER A 64 -8.54 1.57 -0.43
CA SER A 64 -7.78 1.66 -1.67
C SER A 64 -6.36 2.25 -1.55
N ASP A 65 -5.95 2.76 -0.39
CA ASP A 65 -4.54 3.11 -0.15
C ASP A 65 -3.66 1.86 -0.32
N VAL A 66 -2.43 2.05 -0.79
CA VAL A 66 -1.38 1.05 -0.67
C VAL A 66 -0.53 1.42 0.53
N VAL A 67 -0.29 0.45 1.42
CA VAL A 67 0.42 0.68 2.67
C VAL A 67 1.64 -0.22 2.76
N ALA A 68 2.70 0.30 3.36
CA ALA A 68 3.80 -0.52 3.84
C ALA A 68 3.47 -0.97 5.26
N VAL A 69 3.28 -2.26 5.47
CA VAL A 69 2.77 -2.84 6.73
C VAL A 69 3.54 -4.09 7.10
N ARG A 70 3.63 -4.38 8.40
CA ARG A 70 4.10 -5.68 8.91
C ARG A 70 2.92 -6.46 9.50
N PHE A 71 2.87 -7.78 9.26
CA PHE A 71 1.87 -8.64 9.90
C PHE A 71 2.26 -9.07 11.33
N ALA A 72 3.54 -8.97 11.67
CA ALA A 72 4.09 -9.16 13.01
C ALA A 72 5.13 -8.07 13.30
N ALA A 73 5.35 -7.73 14.58
CA ALA A 73 6.23 -6.62 14.96
C ALA A 73 7.68 -6.78 14.43
N ASP A 74 8.15 -8.02 14.37
CA ASP A 74 9.47 -8.44 13.88
C ASP A 74 9.44 -9.01 12.43
N GLY A 75 8.25 -9.09 11.82
CA GLY A 75 8.07 -9.59 10.46
C GLY A 75 8.54 -8.62 9.38
N PRO A 76 8.68 -9.04 8.12
CA PRO A 76 9.12 -8.17 7.03
C PRO A 76 8.11 -7.05 6.74
N LEU A 77 8.61 -5.93 6.21
CA LEU A 77 7.75 -4.85 5.71
C LEU A 77 7.29 -5.22 4.30
N VAL A 78 5.98 -5.27 4.09
CA VAL A 78 5.38 -5.63 2.80
C VAL A 78 4.43 -4.55 2.32
N LEU A 79 4.31 -4.40 1.00
CA LEU A 79 3.26 -3.57 0.41
C LEU A 79 2.00 -4.38 0.19
N LYS A 80 0.86 -3.81 0.60
CA LYS A 80 -0.49 -4.34 0.35
C LYS A 80 -1.48 -3.20 0.13
N ARG A 81 -2.54 -3.48 -0.63
CA ARG A 81 -3.67 -2.57 -0.80
C ARG A 81 -4.69 -2.77 0.30
N VAL A 82 -5.12 -1.67 0.90
CA VAL A 82 -6.19 -1.65 1.89
C VAL A 82 -7.52 -1.84 1.18
N VAL A 83 -8.18 -2.94 1.48
CA VAL A 83 -9.50 -3.25 0.94
C VAL A 83 -10.58 -2.75 1.87
N ALA A 84 -10.42 -3.01 3.17
CA ALA A 84 -11.41 -2.68 4.19
C ALA A 84 -10.72 -2.10 5.43
N VAL A 85 -11.39 -1.15 6.08
CA VAL A 85 -10.97 -0.53 7.35
C VAL A 85 -11.94 -0.92 8.47
N ALA A 86 -11.59 -0.62 9.72
CA ALA A 86 -12.46 -0.85 10.87
C ALA A 86 -13.92 -0.41 10.62
N GLY A 87 -14.88 -1.27 10.98
CA GLY A 87 -16.31 -1.07 10.76
C GLY A 87 -16.84 -1.66 9.45
N ASP A 88 -15.99 -1.86 8.45
CA ASP A 88 -16.38 -2.50 7.19
C ASP A 88 -16.65 -4.00 7.40
N ARG A 89 -17.47 -4.57 6.52
CA ARG A 89 -17.59 -6.02 6.37
C ARG A 89 -16.95 -6.46 5.06
N VAL A 90 -16.19 -7.55 5.13
CA VAL A 90 -15.58 -8.19 3.96
C VAL A 90 -16.06 -9.63 3.86
N ARG A 91 -16.22 -10.09 2.61
CA ARG A 91 -16.57 -11.46 2.28
C ARG A 91 -15.86 -11.83 0.98
N ILE A 92 -15.28 -13.02 0.93
CA ILE A 92 -14.77 -13.60 -0.31
C ILE A 92 -15.49 -14.92 -0.50
N ASP A 93 -16.34 -14.98 -1.52
CA ASP A 93 -16.98 -16.23 -1.94
C ASP A 93 -16.02 -17.06 -2.79
N PRO A 94 -16.17 -18.39 -2.91
CA PRO A 94 -15.25 -19.23 -3.67
C PRO A 94 -15.13 -18.72 -5.12
N GLY A 95 -13.99 -18.11 -5.44
CA GLY A 95 -13.74 -17.43 -6.71
C GLY A 95 -13.02 -16.08 -6.54
N PRO A 96 -12.72 -15.39 -7.64
CA PRO A 96 -11.88 -14.18 -7.62
C PRO A 96 -12.67 -12.91 -7.28
N VAL A 97 -13.59 -12.97 -6.31
CA VAL A 97 -14.51 -11.88 -6.01
C VAL A 97 -14.45 -11.50 -4.54
N VAL A 98 -13.88 -10.33 -4.28
CA VAL A 98 -13.89 -9.70 -2.96
C VAL A 98 -15.09 -8.78 -2.88
N ARG A 99 -15.95 -9.03 -1.90
CA ARG A 99 -17.11 -8.20 -1.58
C ARG A 99 -16.82 -7.37 -0.34
N LEU A 100 -17.05 -6.08 -0.44
CA LEU A 100 -16.92 -5.10 0.64
C LEU A 100 -18.27 -4.44 0.89
N LEU A 101 -18.71 -4.43 2.14
CA LEU A 101 -19.82 -3.61 2.59
C LEU A 101 -19.24 -2.53 3.51
N PRO A 102 -19.13 -1.27 3.03
CA PRO A 102 -18.63 -0.18 3.84
C PRO A 102 -19.51 0.04 5.08
N ASP A 103 -18.90 0.46 6.18
CA ASP A 103 -19.64 0.85 7.38
C ASP A 103 -20.72 1.92 7.07
N GLY A 104 -21.92 1.72 7.62
CA GLY A 104 -23.09 2.58 7.39
C GLY A 104 -23.77 2.41 6.03
N GLU A 105 -23.27 1.56 5.13
CA GLU A 105 -23.90 1.27 3.85
C GLU A 105 -24.71 -0.03 3.88
N THR A 106 -25.66 -0.17 2.95
CA THR A 106 -26.52 -1.36 2.80
C THR A 106 -26.18 -2.19 1.56
N ARG A 107 -25.29 -1.70 0.70
CA ARG A 107 -24.98 -2.32 -0.59
C ARG A 107 -23.54 -2.82 -0.64
N TRP A 108 -23.41 -4.11 -0.94
CA TRP A 108 -22.13 -4.73 -1.26
C TRP A 108 -21.52 -4.15 -2.54
N ARG A 109 -20.23 -3.87 -2.48
CA ARG A 109 -19.38 -3.44 -3.59
C ARG A 109 -18.41 -4.55 -3.94
N ILE A 110 -18.14 -4.72 -5.23
CA ILE A 110 -17.09 -5.61 -5.70
C ILE A 110 -15.79 -4.80 -5.69
N VAL A 111 -14.77 -5.34 -5.02
CA VAL A 111 -13.43 -4.77 -5.04
C VAL A 111 -12.71 -5.37 -6.24
N PRO A 112 -12.27 -4.55 -7.22
CA PRO A 112 -11.59 -5.06 -8.39
C PRO A 112 -10.23 -5.66 -7.98
N THR A 113 -10.01 -6.92 -8.32
CA THR A 113 -8.71 -7.59 -8.18
C THR A 113 -8.20 -7.97 -9.57
N ALA A 114 -6.89 -7.89 -9.82
CA ALA A 114 -6.33 -8.42 -11.06
C ALA A 114 -6.66 -9.92 -11.14
N GLY A 115 -7.33 -10.33 -12.21
CA GLY A 115 -8.19 -11.52 -12.27
C GLY A 115 -7.53 -12.91 -12.13
N ASP A 116 -6.25 -13.00 -11.76
CA ASP A 116 -5.57 -14.27 -11.52
C ASP A 116 -5.34 -14.50 -10.01
N TRP A 117 -6.10 -15.44 -9.45
CA TRP A 117 -5.97 -15.86 -8.05
C TRP A 117 -5.12 -17.14 -7.91
N GLY A 118 -4.58 -17.64 -9.03
CA GLY A 118 -3.76 -18.84 -9.09
C GLY A 118 -4.43 -20.04 -8.44
N SER A 119 -3.62 -20.84 -7.74
CA SER A 119 -4.06 -21.99 -6.94
C SER A 119 -4.58 -21.61 -5.53
N LYS A 120 -4.83 -20.31 -5.27
CA LYS A 120 -5.32 -19.79 -3.99
C LYS A 120 -6.76 -19.21 -4.06
N PRO A 121 -7.76 -19.87 -4.71
CA PRO A 121 -9.14 -19.49 -4.46
C PRO A 121 -9.48 -19.86 -3.01
N VAL A 122 -9.86 -18.88 -2.21
CA VAL A 122 -10.18 -19.07 -0.80
C VAL A 122 -11.55 -18.51 -0.50
N SER A 123 -12.28 -19.18 0.39
CA SER A 123 -13.42 -18.57 1.07
C SER A 123 -12.88 -17.67 2.18
N CYS A 124 -13.51 -16.52 2.39
CA CYS A 124 -13.16 -15.63 3.50
C CYS A 124 -14.43 -15.00 4.09
N CYS A 125 -14.51 -14.80 5.41
CA CYS A 125 -13.38 -14.91 6.36
C CYS A 125 -13.71 -15.66 7.65
N GLY A 126 -12.66 -16.24 8.25
CA GLY A 126 -12.68 -16.69 9.62
C GLY A 126 -12.73 -15.52 10.62
N PRO A 127 -12.85 -15.80 11.93
CA PRO A 127 -12.97 -14.77 12.97
C PRO A 127 -11.77 -13.80 13.03
N ASP A 128 -10.59 -14.28 12.63
CA ASP A 128 -9.33 -13.53 12.56
C ASP A 128 -9.12 -12.83 11.22
N GLY A 129 -10.09 -12.90 10.30
CA GLY A 129 -10.01 -12.31 8.97
C GLY A 129 -9.24 -13.15 7.96
N ALA A 130 -8.72 -14.31 8.35
CA ALA A 130 -8.03 -15.21 7.44
C ALA A 130 -9.02 -16.02 6.59
N ALA A 131 -8.51 -16.72 5.59
CA ALA A 131 -9.28 -17.67 4.82
C ALA A 131 -9.91 -18.75 5.72
N ALA A 132 -11.12 -19.16 5.38
CA ALA A 132 -11.88 -20.21 6.07
C ALA A 132 -12.39 -21.26 5.07
N GLN A 133 -12.97 -22.35 5.56
CA GLN A 133 -13.59 -23.37 4.70
C GLN A 133 -14.86 -22.82 4.03
N GLU A 134 -15.65 -22.03 4.76
CA GLU A 134 -16.89 -21.42 4.29
C GLU A 134 -16.77 -19.90 4.25
N SER A 135 -17.53 -19.28 3.35
CA SER A 135 -17.55 -17.83 3.20
C SER A 135 -18.50 -17.22 4.22
N ALA A 136 -17.97 -16.33 5.05
CA ALA A 136 -18.73 -15.63 6.07
C ALA A 136 -18.43 -14.13 6.03
N ASP A 137 -19.45 -13.33 6.35
CA ASP A 137 -19.33 -11.89 6.44
C ASP A 137 -18.52 -11.54 7.70
N ALA A 138 -17.32 -10.99 7.52
CA ALA A 138 -16.44 -10.66 8.62
C ALA A 138 -16.34 -9.15 8.82
N LEU A 139 -16.69 -8.69 10.03
CA LEU A 139 -16.53 -7.30 10.45
C LEU A 139 -15.07 -7.02 10.79
N VAL A 140 -14.48 -6.02 10.15
CA VAL A 140 -13.11 -5.58 10.44
C VAL A 140 -13.09 -4.92 11.83
N PRO A 141 -12.32 -5.44 12.80
CA PRO A 141 -12.29 -4.87 14.14
C PRO A 141 -11.67 -3.47 14.20
N ASN A 142 -11.91 -2.75 15.30
CA ASN A 142 -11.23 -1.49 15.59
C ASN A 142 -9.71 -1.69 15.61
N GLY A 143 -8.97 -0.74 15.03
CA GLY A 143 -7.51 -0.81 14.92
C GLY A 143 -6.99 -1.87 13.94
N LYS A 144 -7.86 -2.50 13.15
CA LYS A 144 -7.50 -3.51 12.15
C LYS A 144 -7.82 -3.04 10.73
N LEU A 145 -7.18 -3.70 9.78
CA LEU A 145 -7.34 -3.53 8.34
C LEU A 145 -7.46 -4.90 7.69
N PHE A 146 -8.21 -4.97 6.60
CA PHE A 146 -8.14 -6.09 5.65
C PHE A 146 -7.38 -5.63 4.42
N VAL A 147 -6.26 -6.28 4.13
CA VAL A 147 -5.35 -5.88 3.04
C VAL A 147 -5.14 -7.04 2.08
N LEU A 148 -5.05 -6.74 0.79
CA LEU A 148 -4.79 -7.71 -0.28
C LEU A 148 -3.63 -7.22 -1.14
N GLY A 149 -2.88 -8.15 -1.73
CA GLY A 149 -1.99 -7.82 -2.85
C GLY A 149 -2.81 -7.59 -4.13
N ASP A 150 -2.32 -6.72 -5.00
CA ASP A 150 -2.95 -6.46 -6.29
C ASP A 150 -2.85 -7.66 -7.25
N ASN A 151 -1.91 -8.57 -6.97
CA ASN A 151 -1.78 -9.89 -7.59
C ASN A 151 -2.15 -10.99 -6.57
N PRO A 152 -3.43 -11.35 -6.43
CA PRO A 152 -3.89 -12.26 -5.40
C PRO A 152 -3.28 -13.66 -5.49
N GLY A 153 -2.93 -14.15 -6.69
CA GLY A 153 -2.28 -15.45 -6.88
C GLY A 153 -0.86 -15.52 -6.30
N ALA A 154 -0.12 -14.41 -6.31
CA ALA A 154 1.26 -14.31 -5.82
C ALA A 154 1.37 -13.57 -4.46
N SER A 155 0.25 -13.33 -3.79
CA SER A 155 0.21 -12.54 -2.56
C SER A 155 -0.05 -13.42 -1.34
N ASP A 156 0.76 -13.22 -0.30
CA ASP A 156 0.44 -13.60 1.08
C ASP A 156 0.00 -12.32 1.81
N ASP A 157 -1.28 -12.29 2.18
CA ASP A 157 -1.97 -11.10 2.67
C ASP A 157 -2.97 -11.47 3.76
N SER A 158 -4.03 -10.68 3.98
CA SER A 158 -5.00 -10.98 5.02
C SER A 158 -5.67 -12.34 4.86
N ARG A 159 -5.72 -12.92 3.66
CA ARG A 159 -6.22 -14.29 3.46
C ARG A 159 -5.34 -15.34 4.15
N ALA A 160 -4.05 -15.08 4.29
CA ALA A 160 -3.08 -15.99 4.92
C ALA A 160 -2.80 -15.64 6.39
N PHE A 161 -2.73 -14.34 6.71
CA PHE A 161 -2.30 -13.84 8.03
C PHE A 161 -3.41 -13.20 8.86
N GLY A 162 -4.61 -13.06 8.30
CA GLY A 162 -5.73 -12.39 8.95
C GLY A 162 -5.63 -10.87 8.96
N TRP A 163 -6.27 -10.26 9.95
CA TRP A 163 -6.34 -8.81 10.12
C TRP A 163 -4.96 -8.18 10.27
N ALA A 164 -4.60 -7.25 9.39
CA ALA A 164 -3.42 -6.42 9.58
C ALA A 164 -3.67 -5.39 10.70
N ALA A 165 -2.72 -5.26 11.63
CA ALA A 165 -2.83 -4.27 12.70
C ALA A 165 -2.49 -2.88 12.15
N ARG A 166 -3.37 -1.90 12.38
CA ARG A 166 -3.19 -0.54 11.85
C ARG A 166 -1.92 0.12 12.39
N ASP A 167 -1.60 -0.09 13.66
CA ASP A 167 -0.39 0.40 14.32
C ASP A 167 0.93 -0.16 13.74
N LEU A 168 0.88 -1.30 13.04
CA LEU A 168 2.01 -1.87 12.30
C LEU A 168 2.15 -1.32 10.87
N VAL A 169 1.31 -0.35 10.47
CA VAL A 169 1.48 0.39 9.21
C VAL A 169 2.62 1.38 9.37
N ARG A 170 3.64 1.27 8.52
CA ARG A 170 4.77 2.19 8.50
C ARG A 170 4.45 3.50 7.78
N GLY A 171 3.56 3.46 6.80
CA GLY A 171 3.08 4.61 6.05
C GLY A 171 2.27 4.22 4.80
N VAL A 172 1.60 5.22 4.23
CA VAL A 172 0.85 5.10 2.96
C VAL A 172 1.78 5.39 1.79
N VAL A 173 1.76 4.57 0.75
CA VAL A 173 2.50 4.81 -0.49
C VAL A 173 1.94 6.04 -1.20
N TRP A 174 2.83 6.99 -1.53
CA TRP A 174 2.48 8.22 -2.24
C TRP A 174 2.74 8.10 -3.74
N THR A 175 3.91 7.61 -4.12
CA THR A 175 4.35 7.52 -5.52
C THR A 175 5.53 6.56 -5.68
N THR A 176 5.79 6.14 -6.93
CA THR A 176 6.99 5.40 -7.32
C THR A 176 8.14 6.39 -7.52
N ALA A 177 9.22 6.22 -6.76
CA ALA A 177 10.45 6.99 -6.92
C ALA A 177 11.36 6.45 -8.03
N TRP A 178 11.29 5.14 -8.32
CA TRP A 178 12.04 4.52 -9.40
C TRP A 178 11.40 3.19 -9.85
N PRO A 179 11.32 2.91 -11.17
CA PRO A 179 11.57 3.84 -12.28
C PRO A 179 10.56 5.00 -12.29
N LEU A 180 10.93 6.14 -12.88
CA LEU A 180 10.06 7.34 -12.92
C LEU A 180 8.90 7.21 -13.94
N ASP A 181 8.85 6.09 -14.63
CA ASP A 181 7.95 5.81 -15.76
C ASP A 181 6.81 4.84 -15.38
N GLY A 182 6.75 4.45 -14.10
CA GLY A 182 5.76 3.51 -13.54
C GLY A 182 4.39 4.13 -13.28
#